data_AF-A0A9X2IFQ4-F1
#
_entry.id   AF-A0A9X2IFQ4-F1
#
_cell.length_a   1.000
_cell.length_b   1.000
_cell.length_c   1.000
_cell.angle_alpha   90.00
_cell.angle_beta   90.00
_cell.angle_gamma   90.00
#
_symmetry.space_group_name_H-M   'P 1'
#
loop_
_entity.id
_entity.type
_entity.pdbx_description
1 polymer ?
#
loop_
_entity_poly.entity_id
_entity_poly.type
_entity_poly.pdbx_seq_one_letter_code
_entity_poly.pdbx_strand_id
1 'polypeptide(L)'
;MEPVKDTDPTIGKLVADASRDLSLLVKQEIELAKSELKISAKFGGMGVAMFAAAAFLACLFLVLLSITIALFINWDGHGLPLMWSFLIVVGAYALIIGGLVLAGIRSVKKVRAPERAIAQGKEIPQALKGKA
;
A
#
# COMPACT_ATOMS: atom_id res chain seq x y z
N MET A 1 -3.36 20.06 -72.73
CA MET A 1 -2.35 19.48 -71.83
C MET A 1 -2.95 19.45 -70.45
N GLU A 2 -3.36 18.27 -69.98
CA GLU A 2 -3.82 18.09 -68.61
C GLU A 2 -2.61 18.03 -67.68
N PRO A 3 -2.58 18.79 -66.57
CA PRO A 3 -1.44 18.78 -65.66
C PRO A 3 -1.45 17.48 -64.84
N VAL A 4 -0.37 16.70 -64.97
CA VAL A 4 -0.10 15.52 -64.14
C VAL A 4 0.11 16.00 -62.71
N LYS A 5 -0.82 15.61 -61.82
CA LYS A 5 -0.72 15.86 -60.38
C LYS A 5 0.19 14.78 -59.80
N ASP A 6 1.42 15.15 -59.44
CA ASP A 6 2.31 14.28 -58.65
C ASP A 6 1.62 13.96 -57.32
N THR A 7 1.06 12.77 -57.24
CA THR A 7 0.20 12.32 -56.12
C THR A 7 0.92 11.32 -55.21
N ASP A 8 2.23 11.08 -55.42
CA ASP A 8 3.00 10.19 -54.56
C ASP A 8 3.50 10.95 -53.32
N PRO A 9 3.21 10.45 -52.10
CA PRO A 9 3.70 11.07 -50.88
C PRO A 9 5.23 10.99 -50.85
N THR A 10 5.87 12.16 -50.76
CA THR A 10 7.33 12.25 -50.59
C THR A 10 7.76 11.55 -49.30
N ILE A 11 8.96 10.95 -49.27
CA ILE A 11 9.52 10.26 -48.09
C ILE A 11 9.48 11.16 -46.84
N GLY A 12 9.69 12.47 -47.00
CA GLY A 12 9.56 13.44 -45.91
C GLY A 12 8.14 13.55 -45.33
N LYS A 13 7.10 13.40 -46.15
CA LYS A 13 5.70 13.37 -45.72
C LYS A 13 5.38 12.07 -44.97
N LEU A 14 5.87 10.92 -45.46
CA LEU A 14 5.69 9.62 -44.79
C LEU A 14 6.36 9.56 -43.41
N VAL A 15 7.58 10.10 -43.28
CA VAL A 15 8.28 10.17 -41.99
C VAL A 15 7.58 11.14 -41.03
N ALA A 16 7.08 12.28 -41.53
CA ALA A 16 6.33 13.24 -40.73
C ALA A 16 5.00 12.66 -40.24
N ASP A 17 4.31 11.86 -41.06
CA ASP A 17 3.06 11.19 -40.70
C ASP A 17 3.32 10.06 -39.68
N ALA A 18 4.33 9.20 -39.90
CA ALA A 18 4.72 8.17 -38.93
C ALA A 18 5.14 8.76 -37.56
N SER A 19 5.87 9.88 -37.56
CA SER A 19 6.26 10.57 -36.32
C SER A 19 5.05 11.13 -35.57
N ARG A 20 4.03 11.58 -36.30
CA ARG A 20 2.77 12.09 -35.75
C ARG A 20 1.94 10.95 -35.15
N ASP A 21 1.88 9.81 -35.82
CA ASP A 21 1.17 8.62 -35.33
C ASP A 21 1.83 8.04 -34.07
N LEU A 22 3.17 7.98 -34.03
CA LEU A 22 3.90 7.62 -32.82
C LEU A 22 3.63 8.61 -31.68
N SER A 23 3.60 9.91 -31.97
CA SER A 23 3.27 10.93 -30.99
C SER A 23 1.82 10.81 -30.48
N LEU A 24 0.90 10.35 -31.33
CA LEU A 24 -0.49 10.07 -30.94
C LEU A 24 -0.58 8.83 -30.03
N LEU A 25 0.11 7.74 -30.36
CA LEU A 25 0.15 6.53 -29.54
C LEU A 25 0.70 6.82 -28.14
N VAL A 26 1.82 7.55 -28.05
CA VAL A 26 2.41 7.93 -26.75
C VAL A 26 1.43 8.76 -25.92
N LYS A 27 0.71 9.71 -26.54
CA LYS A 27 -0.31 10.49 -25.83
C LYS A 27 -1.47 9.62 -25.35
N GLN A 28 -1.93 8.66 -26.14
CA GLN A 28 -3.00 7.74 -25.78
C GLN A 28 -2.59 6.85 -24.60
N GLU A 29 -1.38 6.31 -24.60
CA GLU A 29 -0.84 5.51 -23.48
C GLU A 29 -0.76 6.35 -22.19
N ILE A 30 -0.33 7.61 -22.29
CA ILE A 30 -0.32 8.53 -21.14
C ILE A 30 -1.74 8.81 -20.64
N GLU A 31 -2.70 9.04 -21.52
CA GLU A 31 -4.10 9.25 -21.14
C GLU A 31 -4.71 8.01 -20.49
N LEU A 32 -4.41 6.83 -21.02
CA LEU A 32 -4.84 5.55 -20.46
C LEU A 32 -4.25 5.35 -19.06
N ALA A 33 -2.92 5.48 -18.92
CA ALA A 33 -2.24 5.39 -17.63
C ALA A 33 -2.78 6.43 -16.63
N LYS A 34 -3.04 7.67 -17.06
CA LYS A 34 -3.70 8.68 -16.21
C LYS A 34 -5.09 8.25 -15.78
N SER A 35 -5.88 7.63 -16.66
CA SER A 35 -7.22 7.15 -16.31
C SER A 35 -7.17 6.01 -15.28
N GLU A 36 -6.23 5.08 -15.44
CA GLU A 36 -6.03 3.95 -14.54
C GLU A 36 -5.49 4.40 -13.18
N LEU A 37 -4.54 5.35 -13.18
CA LEU A 37 -4.05 5.99 -11.97
C LEU A 37 -5.14 6.77 -11.24
N LYS A 38 -6.04 7.47 -11.95
CA LYS A 38 -7.16 8.19 -11.33
C LYS A 38 -8.13 7.23 -10.65
N ILE A 39 -8.44 6.11 -11.29
CA ILE A 39 -9.26 5.03 -10.70
C ILE A 39 -8.56 4.48 -9.46
N SER A 40 -7.28 4.10 -9.59
CA SER A 40 -6.46 3.56 -8.50
C SER A 40 -6.33 4.53 -7.32
N ALA A 41 -6.12 5.82 -7.59
CA ALA A 41 -6.05 6.85 -6.56
C ALA A 41 -7.39 7.07 -5.86
N LYS A 42 -8.52 7.01 -6.60
CA LYS A 42 -9.85 7.14 -6.00
C LYS A 42 -10.15 5.97 -5.07
N PHE A 43 -9.99 4.74 -5.54
CA PHE A 43 -10.29 3.55 -4.74
C PHE A 43 -9.25 3.32 -3.63
N GLY A 44 -7.97 3.51 -3.93
CA GLY A 44 -6.89 3.47 -2.94
C GLY A 44 -7.05 4.56 -1.87
N GLY A 45 -7.35 5.79 -2.27
CA GLY A 45 -7.60 6.91 -1.35
C GLY A 45 -8.84 6.69 -0.49
N MET A 46 -9.93 6.19 -1.05
CA MET A 46 -11.13 5.84 -0.30
C MET A 46 -10.86 4.68 0.68
N GLY A 47 -10.10 3.67 0.27
CA GLY A 47 -9.66 2.60 1.15
C GLY A 47 -8.86 3.12 2.34
N VAL A 48 -7.85 3.97 2.11
CA VAL A 48 -7.06 4.60 3.17
C VAL A 48 -7.95 5.42 4.11
N ALA A 49 -8.88 6.22 3.58
CA ALA A 49 -9.81 7.00 4.39
C ALA A 49 -10.73 6.12 5.25
N MET A 50 -11.27 5.04 4.68
CA MET A 50 -12.11 4.08 5.41
C MET A 50 -11.32 3.37 6.51
N PHE A 51 -10.08 2.93 6.24
CA PHE A 51 -9.23 2.33 7.26
C PHE A 51 -8.82 3.31 8.35
N ALA A 52 -8.56 4.58 8.01
CA ALA A 52 -8.28 5.62 8.99
C ALA A 52 -9.50 5.87 9.90
N ALA A 53 -10.70 5.98 9.33
CA ALA A 53 -11.93 6.12 10.08
C ALA A 53 -12.21 4.89 10.98
N ALA A 54 -12.02 3.68 10.44
CA ALA A 54 -12.16 2.44 11.20
C ALA A 54 -11.15 2.35 12.35
N ALA A 55 -9.89 2.72 12.14
CA ALA A 55 -8.88 2.73 13.19
C ALA A 55 -9.21 3.74 14.29
N PHE A 56 -9.69 4.94 13.92
CA PHE A 56 -10.14 5.95 14.88
C PHE A 56 -11.34 5.45 15.70
N LEU A 57 -12.37 4.90 15.04
CA LEU A 57 -13.53 4.31 15.71
C LEU A 57 -13.14 3.13 16.61
N ALA A 58 -12.21 2.27 16.18
CA ALA A 58 -11.70 1.18 16.99
C ALA A 58 -10.99 1.70 18.25
N CYS A 59 -10.23 2.80 18.16
CA CYS A 59 -9.63 3.42 19.34
C CYS A 59 -10.69 3.92 20.33
N LEU A 60 -11.72 4.62 19.85
CA LEU A 60 -12.83 5.07 20.69
C LEU A 60 -13.59 3.90 21.32
N PHE A 61 -13.88 2.87 20.51
CA PHE A 61 -14.53 1.66 20.97
C PHE A 61 -13.72 0.96 22.05
N LEU A 62 -12.40 0.82 21.91
CA LEU A 62 -11.55 0.21 22.93
C LEU A 62 -11.58 0.99 24.24
N VAL A 63 -11.55 2.33 24.20
CA VAL A 63 -11.67 3.16 25.42
C VAL A 63 -13.01 2.90 26.11
N LEU A 64 -14.12 2.98 25.37
CA LEU A 64 -15.45 2.73 25.93
C LEU A 64 -15.60 1.29 26.44
N LEU A 65 -15.13 0.31 25.69
CA LEU A 65 -15.13 -1.10 26.09
C LEU A 65 -14.35 -1.31 27.40
N SER A 66 -13.21 -0.64 27.55
CA SER A 66 -12.39 -0.73 28.77
C SER A 66 -13.14 -0.22 30.00
N ILE A 67 -13.83 0.93 29.86
CA ILE A 67 -14.66 1.49 30.93
C ILE A 67 -15.83 0.56 31.23
N THR A 68 -16.52 0.07 30.21
CA THR A 68 -17.64 -0.87 30.36
C THR A 68 -17.23 -2.12 31.11
N ILE A 69 -16.11 -2.75 30.74
CA ILE A 69 -15.60 -3.95 31.44
C ILE A 69 -15.24 -3.61 32.88
N ALA A 70 -14.55 -2.50 33.13
CA ALA A 70 -14.18 -2.11 34.49
C ALA A 70 -15.40 -1.86 35.40
N LEU A 71 -16.42 -1.17 34.88
CA LEU A 71 -17.68 -0.94 35.59
C LEU A 71 -18.47 -2.23 35.78
N PHE A 72 -18.46 -3.13 34.80
CA PHE A 72 -19.10 -4.43 34.90
C PHE A 72 -18.47 -5.29 36.00
N ILE A 73 -17.13 -5.31 36.10
CA ILE A 73 -16.40 -6.00 37.18
C ILE A 73 -16.68 -5.35 38.55
N ASN A 74 -16.83 -4.03 38.58
CA ASN A 74 -17.18 -3.32 39.81
C ASN A 74 -18.61 -3.63 40.29
N TRP A 75 -19.54 -3.96 39.38
CA TRP A 75 -20.93 -4.36 39.66
C TRP A 75 -21.61 -3.45 40.69
N ASP A 76 -21.61 -2.15 40.39
CA ASP A 76 -22.24 -1.10 41.22
C ASP A 76 -21.79 -1.13 42.70
N GLY A 77 -20.51 -1.43 42.93
CA GLY A 77 -19.90 -1.48 44.25
C GLY A 77 -20.05 -2.81 45.00
N HIS A 78 -20.83 -3.76 44.50
CA HIS A 78 -20.90 -5.11 45.07
C HIS A 78 -19.79 -6.05 44.58
N GLY A 79 -19.11 -5.68 43.49
CA GLY A 79 -17.97 -6.41 42.92
C GLY A 79 -16.62 -5.93 43.47
N LEU A 80 -15.60 -5.93 42.61
CA LEU A 80 -14.27 -5.43 42.98
C LEU A 80 -14.25 -3.90 43.09
N PRO A 81 -13.44 -3.31 43.98
CA PRO A 81 -13.24 -1.86 44.00
C PRO A 81 -12.78 -1.34 42.64
N LEU A 82 -13.25 -0.15 42.26
CA LEU A 82 -13.05 0.41 40.92
C LEU A 82 -11.57 0.41 40.47
N MET A 83 -10.64 0.72 41.38
CA MET A 83 -9.20 0.69 41.11
C MET A 83 -8.70 -0.69 40.66
N TRP A 84 -9.16 -1.76 41.32
CA TRP A 84 -8.76 -3.13 40.97
C TRP A 84 -9.40 -3.59 39.67
N SER A 85 -10.63 -3.18 39.40
CA SER A 85 -11.30 -3.46 38.11
C SER A 85 -10.52 -2.88 36.94
N PHE A 86 -10.11 -1.62 37.00
CA PHE A 86 -9.26 -1.01 35.96
C PHE A 86 -7.88 -1.67 35.87
N LEU A 87 -7.28 -2.04 37.00
CA LEU A 87 -5.99 -2.74 36.99
C LEU A 87 -6.08 -4.08 36.27
N ILE A 88 -7.17 -4.83 36.45
CA ILE A 88 -7.41 -6.10 35.74
C ILE A 88 -7.54 -5.86 34.24
N VAL A 89 -8.29 -4.85 33.81
CA VAL A 89 -8.46 -4.53 32.39
C VAL A 89 -7.12 -4.13 31.75
N VAL A 90 -6.35 -3.27 32.41
CA VAL A 90 -5.00 -2.88 31.96
C VAL A 90 -4.07 -4.09 31.92
N GLY A 91 -4.08 -4.93 32.95
CA GLY A 91 -3.29 -6.16 33.02
C GLY A 91 -3.64 -7.13 31.89
N ALA A 92 -4.93 -7.29 31.57
CA ALA A 92 -5.39 -8.11 30.46
C ALA A 92 -4.84 -7.60 29.10
N TYR A 93 -4.92 -6.30 28.84
CA TYR A 93 -4.32 -5.73 27.62
C TYR A 93 -2.80 -5.86 27.61
N ALA A 94 -2.12 -5.68 28.73
CA ALA A 94 -0.67 -5.87 28.81
C ALA A 94 -0.27 -7.31 28.43
N LEU A 95 -1.04 -8.31 28.87
CA LEU A 95 -0.81 -9.70 28.49
C LEU A 95 -1.05 -9.94 26.99
N ILE A 96 -2.13 -9.38 26.43
CA ILE A 96 -2.42 -9.49 25.00
C ILE A 96 -1.30 -8.83 24.17
N ILE A 97 -0.90 -7.60 24.52
CA ILE A 97 0.18 -6.87 23.85
C ILE A 97 1.48 -7.65 23.95
N GLY A 98 1.84 -8.13 25.16
CA GLY A 98 3.02 -8.96 25.36
C GLY A 98 3.01 -10.22 24.49
N GLY A 99 1.87 -10.91 24.41
CA GLY A 99 1.69 -12.07 23.55
C GLY A 99 1.89 -11.76 22.06
N LEU A 100 1.28 -10.67 21.57
CA LEU A 100 1.39 -10.24 20.18
C LEU A 100 2.82 -9.80 19.83
N VAL A 101 3.48 -9.05 20.71
CA VAL A 101 4.89 -8.64 20.54
C VAL A 101 5.80 -9.86 20.48
N LEU A 102 5.64 -10.82 21.40
CA LEU A 102 6.42 -12.05 21.40
C LEU A 102 6.17 -12.90 20.14
N ALA A 103 4.91 -13.01 19.70
CA ALA A 103 4.56 -13.70 18.47
C ALA A 103 5.17 -13.00 17.24
N GLY A 104 5.09 -11.68 17.17
CA GLY A 104 5.68 -10.87 16.10
C GLY A 104 7.20 -11.04 16.02
N ILE A 105 7.90 -10.94 17.15
CA ILE A 105 9.36 -11.16 17.22
C ILE A 105 9.71 -12.58 16.73
N ARG A 106 8.97 -13.60 17.15
CA ARG A 106 9.19 -14.97 16.70
C ARG A 106 8.95 -15.13 15.20
N SER A 107 7.92 -14.49 14.65
CA SER A 107 7.61 -14.52 13.23
C SER A 107 8.70 -13.84 12.40
N VAL A 108 9.15 -12.65 12.80
CA VAL A 108 10.23 -11.93 12.11
C VAL A 108 11.54 -12.72 12.15
N LYS A 109 11.88 -13.33 13.29
CA LYS A 109 13.09 -14.18 13.42
C LYS A 109 13.05 -15.43 12.53
N LYS A 110 11.87 -15.91 12.13
CA LYS A 110 11.73 -17.05 11.21
C LYS A 110 11.93 -16.66 9.74
N VAL A 111 11.80 -15.38 9.40
CA VAL A 111 12.03 -14.90 8.02
C VAL A 111 13.52 -14.92 7.76
N ARG A 112 14.00 -15.94 7.02
CA ARG A 112 15.36 -15.96 6.48
C ARG A 112 15.44 -14.93 5.36
N ALA A 113 16.57 -14.22 5.30
CA ALA A 113 16.84 -13.30 4.20
C ALA A 113 16.77 -14.07 2.86
N PRO A 114 16.24 -13.48 1.77
CA PRO A 114 16.10 -14.16 0.50
C PRO A 114 17.48 -14.36 -0.16
N GLU A 115 18.16 -15.45 0.21
CA GLU A 115 19.55 -15.74 -0.18
C GLU A 115 19.74 -15.74 -1.71
N ARG A 116 18.76 -16.27 -2.47
CA ARG A 116 18.80 -16.28 -3.95
C ARG A 116 18.71 -14.89 -4.56
N ALA A 117 17.85 -14.02 -4.02
CA ALA A 117 17.70 -12.64 -4.51
C ALA A 117 18.96 -11.82 -4.19
N ILE A 118 19.56 -12.05 -3.02
CA ILE A 118 20.83 -11.43 -2.63
C ILE A 118 21.98 -11.93 -3.52
N ALA A 119 22.03 -13.23 -3.84
CA ALA A 119 23.04 -13.81 -4.73
C ALA A 119 22.94 -13.23 -6.15
N GLN A 120 21.73 -13.21 -6.74
CA GLN A 120 21.51 -12.59 -8.05
C GLN A 120 21.89 -11.10 -8.07
N GLY A 121 21.52 -10.34 -7.04
CA GLY A 121 21.89 -8.93 -6.91
C GLY A 121 23.41 -8.68 -6.87
N LYS A 122 24.19 -9.63 -6.33
CA LYS A 122 25.66 -9.54 -6.28
C LYS A 122 26.32 -9.84 -7.64
N GLU A 123 25.68 -10.59 -8.52
CA GLU A 123 26.20 -10.89 -9.87
C GLU A 123 25.95 -9.75 -10.87
N ILE A 124 24.90 -8.95 -10.67
CA ILE A 124 24.59 -7.78 -11.52
C ILE A 124 25.77 -6.81 -11.65
N PRO A 125 26.44 -6.36 -10.57
CA PRO A 125 27.60 -5.47 -10.71
C PRO A 125 28.81 -6.16 -11.35
N GLN A 126 28.95 -7.48 -11.25
CA GLN A 126 30.03 -8.22 -11.91
C GLN A 126 29.80 -8.33 -13.42
N ALA A 127 28.55 -8.54 -13.85
CA ALA A 127 28.17 -8.53 -15.25
C ALA A 127 28.32 -7.14 -15.92
N LEU A 128 28.15 -6.06 -15.15
CA LEU A 128 28.37 -4.68 -15.61
C LEU A 128 29.84 -4.24 -15.59
N LYS A 129 30.68 -4.76 -14.68
CA LYS A 129 32.12 -4.44 -14.62
C LYS A 129 32.99 -5.19 -15.63
N GLY A 130 32.53 -6.30 -16.19
CA GLY A 130 33.27 -7.09 -17.19
C GLY A 130 33.21 -6.56 -18.63
N LYS A 131 32.64 -5.38 -18.87
CA LYS A 131 32.44 -4.80 -20.21
C LYS A 131 33.05 -3.41 -20.42
N ALA A 132 33.94 -2.97 -19.53
CA ALA A 132 34.72 -1.73 -19.69
C ALA A 132 36.17 -2.05 -20.00
#